data_AF-A0A1V6NGD4-F1
#
_entry.id   AF-A0A1V6NGD4-F1
#
_cell.length_a   1.000
_cell.length_b   1.000
_cell.length_c   1.000
_cell.angle_alpha   90.00
_cell.angle_beta   90.00
_cell.angle_gamma   90.00
#
_symmetry.space_group_name_H-M   'P 1'
#
loop_
_entity.id
_entity.type
_entity.pdbx_description
1 polymer ?
#
loop_
_entity_poly.entity_id
_entity_poly.type
_entity_poly.pdbx_seq_one_letter_code
_entity_poly.pdbx_strand_id
1 'polypeptide(L)'
;METGGPREPDASNHALRSTSSSRLNELSSLQKDTYYIKKGRTTNVTGGMCNGVVAVCNWKTRYDINDNTVDGKDLRTEEFTIIGVQGSFLESGDSDSFVVDSTGAVAGLIFADYKHNFQTVALALPVRYIIDTMKARLKAPVSLRLL
;
A
#
# COMPACT_ATOMS: atom_id res chain seq x y z
N MET A 1 46.64 25.13 -8.50
CA MET A 1 45.56 25.61 -9.37
C MET A 1 44.65 24.44 -9.61
N GLU A 2 43.57 24.32 -8.84
CA GLU A 2 42.50 23.36 -9.12
C GLU A 2 41.16 23.91 -8.63
N THR A 3 40.13 23.41 -9.29
CA THR A 3 38.73 23.21 -8.87
C THR A 3 37.67 24.17 -9.41
N GLY A 4 36.62 23.57 -9.97
CA GLY A 4 35.37 24.24 -10.30
C GLY A 4 34.47 23.52 -11.30
N GLY A 5 34.47 22.17 -11.37
CA GLY A 5 33.44 21.43 -12.11
C GLY A 5 32.11 21.44 -11.34
N PRO A 6 30.94 21.49 -12.02
CA PRO A 6 29.65 21.57 -11.35
C PRO A 6 29.36 20.27 -10.59
N ARG A 7 28.98 20.40 -9.31
CA ARG A 7 28.55 19.31 -8.46
C ARG A 7 27.26 18.69 -9.00
N GLU A 8 27.27 17.38 -9.21
CA GLU A 8 26.05 16.58 -9.36
C GLU A 8 25.13 16.79 -8.14
N PRO A 9 23.81 16.88 -8.32
CA PRO A 9 22.89 16.96 -7.20
C PRO A 9 22.88 15.63 -6.45
N ASP A 10 23.23 15.73 -5.17
CA ASP A 10 23.21 14.69 -4.16
C ASP A 10 21.87 13.95 -4.17
N ALA A 11 21.94 12.62 -4.29
CA ALA A 11 20.80 11.71 -4.17
C ALA A 11 20.32 11.74 -2.72
N SER A 12 19.60 12.79 -2.36
CA SER A 12 19.05 13.00 -1.03
C SER A 12 18.06 11.88 -0.72
N ASN A 13 18.54 10.91 0.07
CA ASN A 13 17.80 10.06 0.99
C ASN A 13 16.29 10.36 1.06
N HIS A 14 15.48 9.67 0.24
CA HIS A 14 14.05 9.51 0.47
C HIS A 14 13.81 8.51 1.62
N ALA A 15 14.53 8.67 2.72
CA ALA A 15 14.24 7.98 3.97
C ALA A 15 12.99 8.64 4.55
N LEU A 16 11.87 7.90 4.56
CA LEU A 16 10.66 8.27 5.27
C LEU A 16 10.97 8.34 6.77
N ARG A 17 11.53 9.46 7.23
CA ARG A 17 11.76 9.76 8.65
C ARG A 17 10.44 10.22 9.25
N SER A 18 9.60 9.28 9.66
CA SER A 18 8.49 9.57 10.56
C SER A 18 9.07 9.79 11.97
N THR A 19 9.38 11.04 12.29
CA THR A 19 9.65 11.48 13.66
C THR A 19 8.33 11.94 14.26
N SER A 20 7.74 11.11 15.11
CA SER A 20 6.54 11.32 15.94
C SER A 20 5.32 10.49 15.54
N SER A 21 4.61 10.01 16.57
CA SER A 21 3.26 9.44 16.58
C SER A 21 2.22 10.45 16.05
N SER A 22 2.45 10.96 14.84
CA SER A 22 1.57 11.87 14.16
C SER A 22 0.43 11.05 13.56
N ARG A 23 -0.81 11.47 13.85
CA ARG A 23 -1.98 10.89 13.20
C ARG A 23 -1.80 11.01 11.68
N LEU A 24 -2.16 9.95 10.97
CA LEU A 24 -2.22 9.97 9.51
C LEU A 24 -3.43 10.82 9.10
N ASN A 25 -3.22 12.13 8.98
CA ASN A 25 -4.27 13.10 8.67
C ASN A 25 -4.44 13.29 7.16
N GLU A 26 -3.42 12.94 6.38
CA GLU A 26 -3.39 13.12 4.94
C GLU A 26 -3.70 11.80 4.26
N LEU A 27 -4.88 11.75 3.64
CA LEU A 27 -5.39 10.58 2.92
C LEU A 27 -5.53 10.93 1.45
N SER A 28 -4.82 10.19 0.61
CA SER A 28 -4.95 10.28 -0.83
C SER A 28 -5.75 9.08 -1.37
N SER A 29 -5.65 8.85 -2.67
CA SER A 29 -6.34 7.79 -3.38
C SER A 29 -5.34 6.95 -4.15
N LEU A 30 -5.59 5.65 -4.26
CA LEU A 30 -4.88 4.79 -5.20
C LEU A 30 -5.28 5.19 -6.63
N GLN A 31 -4.29 5.48 -7.46
CA GLN A 31 -4.45 5.94 -8.83
C GLN A 31 -3.55 5.13 -9.74
N LYS A 32 -4.06 4.84 -10.94
CA LYS A 32 -3.29 4.20 -11.99
C LYS A 32 -2.13 5.09 -12.44
N ASP A 33 -1.01 4.46 -12.78
CA ASP A 33 0.23 5.08 -13.26
C ASP A 33 0.86 6.03 -12.22
N THR A 34 0.56 5.81 -10.93
CA THR A 34 1.11 6.56 -9.81
C THR A 34 2.11 5.71 -9.02
N TYR A 35 3.24 6.32 -8.65
CA TYR A 35 4.27 5.71 -7.83
C TYR A 35 3.91 5.78 -6.34
N TYR A 36 4.07 4.66 -5.66
CA TYR A 36 3.84 4.52 -4.23
C TYR A 36 5.01 3.85 -3.54
N ILE A 37 5.15 4.13 -2.25
CA ILE A 37 6.10 3.46 -1.37
C ILE A 37 5.35 2.80 -0.21
N LYS A 38 5.93 1.73 0.33
CA LYS A 38 5.48 1.12 1.58
C LYS A 38 6.67 0.81 2.47
N LYS A 39 6.41 0.61 3.76
CA LYS A 39 7.37 -0.01 4.69
C LYS A 39 6.78 -1.31 5.23
N GLY A 40 7.30 -2.43 4.75
CA GLY A 40 6.92 -3.76 5.20
C GLY A 40 7.87 -4.32 6.26
N ARG A 41 7.39 -5.31 7.01
CA ARG A 41 8.19 -5.99 8.04
C ARG A 41 9.30 -6.82 7.41
N THR A 42 9.06 -7.43 6.25
CA THR A 42 9.99 -8.35 5.60
C THR A 42 10.91 -7.58 4.65
N THR A 43 10.37 -6.78 3.74
CA THR A 43 11.18 -6.10 2.71
C THR A 43 11.60 -4.68 3.06
N ASN A 44 11.26 -4.20 4.26
CA ASN A 44 11.51 -2.81 4.67
C ASN A 44 10.86 -1.82 3.67
N VAL A 45 11.55 -0.75 3.26
CA VAL A 45 11.02 0.26 2.35
C VAL A 45 11.18 -0.19 0.91
N THR A 46 10.08 -0.28 0.18
CA THR A 46 10.04 -0.63 -1.25
C THR A 46 9.13 0.32 -2.02
N GLY A 47 9.38 0.45 -3.33
CA GLY A 47 8.67 1.35 -4.22
C GLY A 47 8.10 0.63 -5.45
N GLY A 48 6.94 1.09 -5.92
CA GLY A 48 6.19 0.42 -6.97
C GLY A 48 5.22 1.34 -7.70
N MET A 49 4.86 0.94 -8.91
CA MET A 49 3.88 1.64 -9.75
C MET A 49 2.52 0.95 -9.62
N CYS A 50 1.47 1.74 -9.39
CA CYS A 50 0.11 1.21 -9.38
C CYS A 50 -0.42 1.07 -10.80
N ASN A 51 -0.77 -0.15 -11.23
CA ASN A 51 -1.37 -0.38 -12.54
C ASN A 51 -2.89 -0.12 -12.58
N GLY A 52 -3.44 0.38 -11.46
CA GLY A 52 -4.88 0.58 -11.28
C GLY A 52 -5.59 -0.69 -10.78
N VAL A 53 -6.92 -0.67 -10.91
CA VAL A 53 -7.78 -1.82 -10.63
C VAL A 53 -7.60 -2.84 -11.74
N VAL A 54 -7.02 -3.99 -11.41
CA VAL A 54 -6.74 -5.05 -12.40
C VAL A 54 -7.10 -6.42 -11.84
N ALA A 55 -7.07 -6.58 -10.52
CA ALA A 55 -7.39 -7.85 -9.90
C ALA A 55 -8.90 -7.95 -9.70
N VAL A 56 -9.53 -8.81 -10.51
CA VAL A 56 -10.84 -9.38 -10.18
C VAL A 56 -10.56 -10.63 -9.36
N CYS A 57 -10.68 -10.51 -8.04
CA CYS A 57 -10.34 -11.63 -7.17
C CYS A 57 -11.53 -12.56 -6.98
N ASN A 58 -11.45 -13.75 -7.58
CA ASN A 58 -12.30 -14.89 -7.23
C ASN A 58 -11.67 -15.62 -6.03
N TRP A 59 -11.98 -15.16 -4.84
CA TRP A 59 -11.42 -15.71 -3.60
C TRP A 59 -11.96 -17.13 -3.36
N LYS A 60 -11.06 -18.12 -3.18
CA LYS A 60 -11.46 -19.47 -2.75
C LYS A 60 -12.07 -19.45 -1.35
N THR A 61 -11.52 -18.62 -0.48
CA THR A 61 -12.00 -18.34 0.87
C THR A 61 -11.75 -16.88 1.15
N ARG A 62 -12.76 -16.18 1.65
CA ARG A 62 -12.61 -14.85 2.24
C ARG A 62 -13.35 -14.81 3.55
N TYR A 63 -12.82 -14.05 4.48
CA TYR A 63 -13.44 -13.84 5.78
C TYR A 63 -14.11 -12.48 5.81
N ASP A 64 -15.31 -12.43 6.37
CA ASP A 64 -15.92 -11.18 6.76
C ASP A 64 -15.20 -10.63 8.00
N ILE A 65 -15.69 -9.49 8.45
CA ILE A 65 -15.09 -8.77 9.58
C ILE A 65 -15.33 -9.44 10.95
N ASN A 66 -16.14 -10.51 11.00
CA ASN A 66 -16.40 -11.35 12.16
C ASN A 66 -15.73 -12.72 12.02
N ASP A 67 -14.80 -12.87 11.08
CA ASP A 67 -14.10 -14.12 10.78
C ASP A 67 -15.01 -15.24 10.23
N ASN A 68 -16.21 -14.89 9.74
CA ASN A 68 -17.06 -15.85 9.04
C ASN A 68 -16.61 -15.97 7.59
N THR A 69 -16.61 -17.19 7.06
CA THR A 69 -16.41 -17.41 5.63
C THR A 69 -17.52 -16.73 4.83
N VAL A 70 -17.14 -15.88 3.90
CA VAL A 70 -18.03 -15.30 2.89
C VAL A 70 -18.14 -16.29 1.73
N ASP A 71 -19.35 -16.58 1.27
CA ASP A 71 -19.56 -17.45 0.11
C ASP A 71 -18.90 -16.81 -1.13
N GLY A 72 -17.83 -17.45 -1.62
CA GLY A 72 -16.98 -16.93 -2.67
C GLY A 72 -17.63 -16.90 -4.06
N LYS A 73 -18.80 -17.53 -4.24
CA LYS A 73 -19.47 -17.65 -5.55
C LYS A 73 -20.00 -16.31 -6.08
N ASP A 74 -20.35 -15.38 -5.20
CA ASP A 74 -20.88 -14.06 -5.58
C ASP A 74 -19.93 -12.91 -5.23
N LEU A 75 -18.79 -13.21 -4.60
CA LEU A 75 -17.92 -12.18 -4.06
C LEU A 75 -16.81 -11.79 -5.04
N ARG A 76 -17.20 -11.00 -6.03
CA ARG A 76 -16.26 -10.35 -6.93
C ARG A 76 -15.77 -9.05 -6.30
N THR A 77 -14.48 -8.97 -6.01
CA THR A 77 -13.85 -7.71 -5.62
C THR A 77 -12.81 -7.25 -6.63
N GLU A 78 -12.60 -5.93 -6.60
CA GLU A 78 -11.75 -5.19 -7.49
C GLU A 78 -10.64 -4.54 -6.65
N GLU A 79 -9.44 -5.09 -6.74
CA GLU A 79 -8.28 -4.61 -5.99
C GLU A 79 -7.29 -3.87 -6.90
N PHE A 80 -6.68 -2.83 -6.33
CA PHE A 80 -5.60 -2.11 -6.97
C PHE A 80 -4.33 -2.96 -6.95
N THR A 81 -3.65 -3.03 -8.09
CA THR A 81 -2.39 -3.76 -8.21
C THR A 81 -1.21 -2.80 -8.16
N ILE A 82 -0.16 -3.16 -7.41
CA ILE A 82 1.10 -2.41 -7.36
C ILE A 82 2.25 -3.36 -7.69
N ILE A 83 3.07 -2.96 -8.66
CA ILE A 83 4.22 -3.74 -9.15
C ILE A 83 5.50 -2.99 -8.79
N GLY A 84 6.50 -3.71 -8.28
CA GLY A 84 7.75 -3.11 -7.85
C GLY A 84 8.59 -2.61 -9.03
N VAL A 85 9.23 -1.44 -8.87
CA VAL A 85 10.04 -0.80 -9.93
C VAL A 85 11.50 -1.30 -9.89
N GLN A 86 11.99 -1.76 -8.73
CA GLN A 86 13.36 -2.24 -8.53
C GLN A 86 13.37 -3.58 -7.78
N GLY A 87 12.65 -4.57 -8.35
CA GLY A 87 12.42 -5.87 -7.72
C GLY A 87 11.00 -6.01 -7.19
N SER A 88 10.80 -6.90 -6.23
CA SER A 88 9.49 -7.15 -5.64
C SER A 88 8.99 -5.94 -4.84
N PHE A 89 7.72 -5.55 -5.04
CA PHE A 89 7.11 -4.54 -4.18
C PHE A 89 6.91 -5.04 -2.75
N LEU A 90 6.63 -6.34 -2.59
CA LEU A 90 6.38 -6.95 -1.29
C LEU A 90 6.87 -8.41 -1.27
N GLU A 91 7.02 -8.95 -0.08
CA GLU A 91 7.15 -10.39 0.17
C GLU A 91 6.21 -10.85 1.28
N SER A 92 6.11 -12.17 1.46
CA SER A 92 5.32 -12.76 2.53
C SER A 92 5.70 -12.14 3.88
N GLY A 93 4.68 -11.67 4.62
CA GLY A 93 4.86 -10.97 5.88
C GLY A 93 4.80 -9.44 5.81
N ASP A 94 4.70 -8.85 4.62
CA ASP A 94 4.47 -7.42 4.39
C ASP A 94 2.98 -7.01 4.34
N SER A 95 2.05 -7.96 4.46
CA SER A 95 0.62 -7.67 4.61
C SER A 95 0.39 -6.64 5.73
N ASP A 96 -0.67 -5.85 5.60
CA ASP A 96 -1.04 -4.74 6.49
C ASP A 96 -0.09 -3.53 6.47
N SER A 97 0.86 -3.48 5.54
CA SER A 97 1.68 -2.28 5.32
C SER A 97 0.84 -1.17 4.68
N PHE A 98 0.96 0.06 5.19
CA PHE A 98 0.41 1.23 4.51
C PHE A 98 1.15 1.51 3.21
N VAL A 99 0.38 1.89 2.20
CA VAL A 99 0.84 2.41 0.92
C VAL A 99 0.70 3.92 0.96
N VAL A 100 1.81 4.63 0.77
CA VAL A 100 1.85 6.10 0.78
C VAL A 100 2.34 6.64 -0.56
N ASP A 101 1.78 7.77 -0.98
CA ASP A 101 2.20 8.47 -2.20
C ASP A 101 3.48 9.29 -2.00
N SER A 102 3.87 10.03 -3.04
CA SER A 102 5.07 10.87 -3.03
C SER A 102 5.01 12.05 -2.05
N THR A 103 3.82 12.45 -1.59
CA THR A 103 3.67 13.50 -0.57
C THR A 103 3.70 12.92 0.85
N GLY A 104 3.69 11.59 0.98
CA GLY A 104 3.60 10.88 2.26
C GLY A 104 2.16 10.69 2.75
N ALA A 105 1.16 11.03 1.94
CA ALA A 105 -0.24 10.78 2.27
C ALA A 105 -0.56 9.29 2.07
N VAL A 106 -1.40 8.74 2.95
CA VAL A 106 -1.77 7.32 2.88
C VAL A 106 -2.84 7.14 1.82
N ALA A 107 -2.54 6.30 0.84
CA ALA A 107 -3.45 5.97 -0.26
C ALA A 107 -4.19 4.65 -0.01
N GLY A 108 -3.53 3.70 0.66
CA GLY A 108 -4.06 2.35 0.83
C GLY A 108 -3.34 1.49 1.85
N LEU A 109 -3.74 0.22 1.88
CA LEU A 109 -3.19 -0.84 2.71
C LEU A 109 -2.94 -2.08 1.85
N ILE A 110 -1.79 -2.74 2.03
CA ILE A 110 -1.54 -4.04 1.42
C ILE A 110 -2.40 -5.09 2.11
N PHE A 111 -3.30 -5.69 1.35
CA PHE A 111 -4.21 -6.73 1.84
C PHE A 111 -3.68 -8.13 1.55
N ALA A 112 -3.16 -8.34 0.35
CA ALA A 112 -2.70 -9.65 -0.11
C ALA A 112 -1.63 -9.52 -1.18
N ASP A 113 -1.02 -10.65 -1.51
CA ASP A 113 -0.15 -10.80 -2.67
C ASP A 113 -0.72 -11.80 -3.67
N TYR A 114 -0.41 -11.58 -4.94
CA TYR A 114 -0.68 -12.52 -6.01
C TYR A 114 0.61 -12.84 -6.75
N LYS A 115 0.89 -14.13 -6.96
CA LYS A 115 2.08 -14.59 -7.67
C LYS A 115 1.71 -15.12 -9.05
N HIS A 116 2.34 -14.55 -10.07
CA HIS A 116 2.19 -15.00 -11.45
C HIS A 116 3.53 -14.98 -12.16
N ASN A 117 3.92 -16.08 -12.81
CA ASN A 117 5.19 -16.20 -13.54
C ASN A 117 6.41 -15.69 -12.74
N PHE A 118 6.52 -16.08 -11.48
CA PHE A 118 7.58 -15.67 -10.54
C PHE A 118 7.59 -14.19 -10.15
N GLN A 119 6.62 -13.39 -10.61
CA GLN A 119 6.43 -12.02 -10.19
C GLN A 119 5.38 -11.95 -9.07
N THR A 120 5.73 -11.29 -7.96
CA THR A 120 4.80 -10.97 -6.89
C THR A 120 4.17 -9.61 -7.15
N VAL A 121 2.84 -9.57 -7.18
CA VAL A 121 2.02 -8.36 -7.34
C VAL A 121 1.32 -8.06 -6.04
N ALA A 122 1.37 -6.80 -5.62
CA ALA A 122 0.64 -6.34 -4.44
C ALA A 122 -0.82 -6.09 -4.76
N LEU A 123 -1.71 -6.57 -3.89
CA LEU A 123 -3.11 -6.21 -3.88
C LEU A 123 -3.35 -5.21 -2.76
N ALA A 124 -3.78 -4.01 -3.12
CA ALA A 124 -3.99 -2.90 -2.21
C ALA A 124 -5.47 -2.49 -2.14
N LEU A 125 -5.94 -2.25 -0.92
CA LEU A 125 -7.25 -1.67 -0.65
C LEU A 125 -7.13 -0.14 -0.48
N PRO A 126 -8.07 0.66 -1.02
CA PRO A 126 -8.09 2.09 -0.77
C PRO A 126 -8.29 2.41 0.72
N VAL A 127 -7.52 3.35 1.26
CA VAL A 127 -7.60 3.68 2.70
C VAL A 127 -8.97 4.22 3.10
N ARG A 128 -9.65 4.93 2.19
CA ARG A 128 -11.00 5.48 2.42
C ARG A 128 -12.02 4.37 2.63
N TYR A 129 -11.94 3.31 1.82
CA TYR A 129 -12.79 2.12 1.99
C TYR A 129 -12.62 1.50 3.38
N ILE A 130 -11.38 1.39 3.87
CA ILE A 130 -11.09 0.85 5.20
C ILE A 130 -11.70 1.75 6.29
N ILE A 131 -11.46 3.06 6.22
CA ILE A 131 -11.96 4.02 7.21
C ILE A 131 -13.49 4.03 7.24
N ASP A 132 -14.15 4.07 6.08
CA ASP A 132 -15.60 4.14 6.00
C ASP A 132 -16.25 2.84 6.50
N THR A 133 -15.65 1.69 6.19
CA THR A 133 -16.07 0.39 6.74
C THR A 133 -15.93 0.36 8.26
N MET A 134 -14.81 0.85 8.81
CA MET A 134 -14.60 0.90 10.26
C MET A 134 -15.54 1.87 10.95
N LYS A 135 -15.79 3.06 10.38
CA LYS A 135 -16.75 4.03 10.92
C LYS A 135 -18.16 3.45 10.98
N ALA A 136 -18.61 2.79 9.90
CA ALA A 136 -19.92 2.16 9.84
C ALA A 136 -20.08 1.09 10.93
N ARG A 137 -19.03 0.29 11.19
CA ARG A 137 -19.05 -0.75 12.22
C ARG A 137 -19.02 -0.19 13.64
N LEU A 138 -18.06 0.69 13.92
CA LEU A 138 -17.82 1.20 15.27
C LEU A 138 -18.83 2.27 15.68
N LYS A 139 -19.57 2.84 14.72
CA LYS A 139 -20.49 3.97 14.92
C LYS A 139 -19.80 5.13 15.66
N ALA A 140 -18.50 5.29 15.41
CA ALA A 140 -17.62 6.24 16.08
C ALA A 140 -16.55 6.76 15.12
N PRO A 141 -15.92 7.92 15.41
CA PRO A 141 -14.79 8.41 14.63
C PRO A 141 -13.62 7.42 14.67
N VAL A 142 -12.98 7.22 13.50
CA VAL A 142 -11.83 6.32 13.33
C VAL A 142 -10.62 7.14 12.90
N SER A 143 -9.46 6.86 13.49
CA SER A 143 -8.17 7.44 13.12
C SER A 143 -7.11 6.36 12.98
N LEU A 144 -6.28 6.44 11.95
CA LEU A 144 -5.14 5.56 11.75
C LEU A 144 -3.88 6.17 12.37
N ARG A 145 -3.06 5.33 12.99
CA ARG A 145 -1.77 5.72 13.58
C ARG A 145 -0.69 4.76 13.13
N LEU A 146 0.47 5.30 12.82
CA LEU A 146 1.69 4.51 12.72
C LEU A 146 2.19 4.24 14.15
N LEU A 147 2.45 2.97 14.47
CA LEU A 147 3.06 2.54 15.74
C LEU A 147 4.57 2.52 15.61
#